data_AF-A0A2L0BX03-F1
#
_entry.id   AF-A0A2L0BX03-F1
#
_cell.length_a   1.000
_cell.length_b   1.000
_cell.length_c   1.000
_cell.angle_alpha   90.00
_cell.angle_beta   90.00
_cell.angle_gamma   90.00
#
_symmetry.space_group_name_H-M   'P 1'
#
loop_
_entity.id
_entity.type
_entity.pdbx_description
1 polymer ?
#
loop_
_entity_poly.entity_id
_entity_poly.type
_entity_poly.pdbx_seq_one_letter_code
_entity_poly.pdbx_strand_id
1 'polypeptide(L)'
;IMDLVDEVNPGECNIKLKAANSHKGPYDFENVQHVQELKEHDGPIWCMKFSCCGRLLATAGQDKILRIWIIKDAFQVFQDMRTKYNADKVSPTPSQESLVSHHSYENSSFGKFDPPFTEEKGRYIFMPMPFCTYSGHTSDLLDVSWSKNYFILSSSMDKTVRLWHISRKECLCCF
;
A
#
# COMPACT_ATOMS: atom_id res chain seq x y z
N ILE A 1 -16.54 24.83 -1.68
CA ILE A 1 -15.83 23.98 -2.65
C ILE A 1 -14.52 24.71 -2.91
N MET A 2 -13.39 24.06 -2.65
CA MET A 2 -12.05 24.61 -2.90
C MET A 2 -11.49 23.91 -4.13
N ASP A 3 -10.94 24.67 -5.07
CA ASP A 3 -10.17 24.13 -6.19
C ASP A 3 -8.73 23.93 -5.71
N LEU A 4 -8.20 22.72 -5.91
CA LEU A 4 -6.81 22.40 -5.56
C LEU A 4 -5.93 22.62 -6.78
N VAL A 5 -4.75 23.21 -6.56
CA VAL A 5 -3.70 23.23 -7.58
C VAL A 5 -3.16 21.82 -7.72
N ASP A 6 -3.31 21.26 -8.92
CA ASP A 6 -2.67 20.00 -9.28
C ASP A 6 -1.24 20.30 -9.77
N GLU A 7 -0.28 20.26 -8.85
CA GLU A 7 1.15 20.37 -9.17
C GLU A 7 1.71 19.07 -9.78
N VAL A 8 0.99 17.95 -9.67
CA VAL A 8 1.44 16.62 -10.10
C VAL A 8 1.08 16.36 -11.57
N ASN A 9 -0.13 16.75 -11.98
CA ASN A 9 -0.64 16.60 -13.35
C ASN A 9 -1.17 17.95 -13.88
N PRO A 10 -0.30 18.92 -14.22
CA PRO A 10 -0.73 20.23 -14.69
C PRO A 10 -1.51 20.13 -16.01
N GLY A 11 -2.82 20.44 -15.96
CA GLY A 11 -3.71 20.48 -17.13
C GLY A 11 -4.74 19.35 -17.20
N GLU A 12 -4.65 18.34 -16.33
CA GLU A 12 -5.72 17.34 -16.15
C GLU A 12 -6.61 17.73 -14.95
N CYS A 13 -7.93 17.52 -15.12
CA CYS A 13 -9.04 17.75 -14.18
C CYS A 13 -8.78 18.59 -12.89
N ASN A 14 -9.49 19.72 -12.75
CA ASN A 14 -9.57 20.46 -11.48
C ASN A 14 -10.06 19.57 -10.32
N ILE A 15 -9.19 19.31 -9.33
CA ILE A 15 -9.58 18.57 -8.12
C ILE A 15 -10.38 19.51 -7.22
N LYS A 16 -11.64 19.12 -6.94
CA LYS A 16 -12.57 19.92 -6.13
C LYS A 16 -12.79 19.29 -4.77
N LEU A 17 -12.43 20.01 -3.71
CA LEU A 17 -12.68 19.60 -2.33
C LEU A 17 -13.97 20.26 -1.80
N LYS A 18 -14.87 19.46 -1.24
CA LYS A 18 -16.05 19.96 -0.53
C LYS A 18 -16.08 19.38 0.89
N ALA A 19 -15.88 20.24 1.89
CA ALA A 19 -16.09 19.85 3.28
C ALA A 19 -17.60 19.65 3.54
N ALA A 20 -17.94 18.59 4.28
CA ALA A 20 -19.30 18.38 4.77
C ALA A 20 -19.44 19.06 6.14
N ASN A 21 -20.39 19.99 6.28
CA ASN A 21 -20.59 20.80 7.49
C ASN A 21 -21.34 20.05 8.63
N SER A 22 -21.29 18.71 8.66
CA SER A 22 -22.02 17.94 9.67
C SER A 22 -21.25 17.94 10.98
N HIS A 23 -21.59 18.90 11.84
CA HIS A 23 -21.39 18.91 13.29
C HIS A 23 -19.96 18.59 13.78
N LYS A 24 -19.05 19.57 13.65
CA LYS A 24 -18.10 20.06 14.69
C LYS A 24 -16.92 20.79 14.05
N GLY A 25 -16.86 22.10 14.29
CA GLY A 25 -15.67 22.94 14.15
C GLY A 25 -15.33 23.38 12.71
N PRO A 26 -14.69 24.56 12.54
CA PRO A 26 -14.02 24.88 11.30
C PRO A 26 -12.76 23.99 11.23
N TYR A 27 -12.80 22.95 10.39
CA TYR A 27 -11.55 22.37 9.92
C TYR A 27 -11.04 23.33 8.84
N ASP A 28 -10.22 24.29 9.24
CA ASP A 28 -9.52 25.15 8.29
C ASP A 28 -8.42 24.31 7.64
N PHE A 29 -8.78 23.62 6.56
CA PHE A 29 -7.85 22.97 5.66
C PHE A 29 -7.13 24.05 4.85
N GLU A 30 -6.17 24.73 5.47
CA GLU A 30 -5.34 25.70 4.79
C GLU A 30 -4.35 24.99 3.86
N ASN A 31 -4.29 25.44 2.60
CA ASN A 31 -3.29 24.99 1.61
C ASN A 31 -3.31 23.49 1.29
N VAL A 32 -4.49 22.90 1.11
CA VAL A 32 -4.57 21.54 0.54
C VAL A 32 -3.94 21.54 -0.85
N GLN A 33 -3.06 20.58 -1.10
CA GLN A 33 -2.33 20.43 -2.35
C GLN A 33 -2.34 18.96 -2.77
N HIS A 34 -2.41 18.72 -4.08
CA HIS A 34 -2.09 17.41 -4.63
C HIS A 34 -0.57 17.26 -4.68
N VAL A 35 -0.02 16.29 -3.94
CA VAL A 35 1.44 16.13 -3.77
C VAL A 35 2.00 14.87 -4.40
N GLN A 36 1.16 13.85 -4.59
CA GLN A 36 1.59 12.55 -5.08
C GLN A 36 0.40 11.72 -5.56
N GLU A 37 0.62 10.99 -6.66
CA GLU A 37 -0.30 9.99 -7.17
C GLU A 37 0.37 8.59 -7.15
N LEU A 38 -0.40 7.56 -6.80
CA LEU A 38 0.08 6.17 -6.67
C LEU A 38 -0.61 5.27 -7.73
N LYS A 39 -0.09 5.27 -8.95
CA LYS A 39 -0.70 4.64 -10.15
C LYS A 39 -0.30 3.17 -10.36
N GLU A 40 -0.63 2.28 -9.42
CA GLU A 40 -0.30 0.84 -9.58
C GLU A 40 -1.53 -0.08 -9.64
N HIS A 41 -2.71 0.37 -9.22
CA HIS A 41 -3.93 -0.46 -9.29
C HIS A 41 -4.54 -0.43 -10.69
N ASP A 42 -5.03 -1.59 -11.15
CA ASP A 42 -5.82 -1.70 -12.38
C ASP A 42 -7.32 -1.74 -12.06
N GLY A 43 -7.94 -0.57 -12.05
CA GLY A 43 -9.34 -0.39 -11.71
C GLY A 43 -9.57 0.21 -10.31
N PRO A 44 -10.84 0.29 -9.88
CA PRO A 44 -11.23 0.99 -8.67
C PRO A 44 -10.63 0.38 -7.40
N ILE A 45 -10.27 1.27 -6.48
CA ILE A 45 -9.84 0.93 -5.12
C ILE A 45 -11.08 0.97 -4.23
N TRP A 46 -11.45 -0.18 -3.68
CA TRP A 46 -12.62 -0.32 -2.81
C TRP A 46 -12.31 -0.01 -1.35
N CYS A 47 -11.07 -0.27 -0.91
CA CYS A 47 -10.65 -0.05 0.46
C CYS A 47 -9.22 0.49 0.56
N MET A 48 -9.03 1.43 1.49
CA MET A 48 -7.72 1.92 1.90
C MET A 48 -7.68 2.08 3.42
N LYS A 49 -6.60 1.61 4.06
CA LYS A 49 -6.41 1.65 5.52
C LYS A 49 -4.97 1.90 5.89
N PHE A 50 -4.71 2.92 6.70
CA PHE A 50 -3.42 3.07 7.36
C PHE A 50 -3.20 1.96 8.39
N SER A 51 -1.95 1.52 8.53
CA SER A 51 -1.53 0.71 9.66
C SER A 51 -1.66 1.49 10.97
N CYS A 52 -1.70 0.78 12.10
CA CYS A 52 -1.85 1.42 13.41
C CYS A 52 -0.74 2.44 13.75
N CYS A 53 0.44 2.32 13.13
CA CYS A 53 1.55 3.26 13.33
C CYS A 53 1.54 4.44 12.33
N GLY A 54 0.62 4.47 11.37
CA GLY A 54 0.48 5.54 10.38
C GLY A 54 1.59 5.56 9.31
N ARG A 55 2.54 4.62 9.32
CA ARG A 55 3.69 4.59 8.39
C ARG A 55 3.48 3.75 7.14
N LEU A 56 2.43 2.93 7.14
CA LEU A 56 2.08 2.05 6.03
C LEU A 56 0.62 2.29 5.64
N LEU A 57 0.33 2.24 4.35
CA LEU A 57 -1.02 2.33 3.81
C LEU A 57 -1.30 1.06 3.01
N ALA A 58 -2.37 0.34 3.37
CA ALA A 58 -2.90 -0.73 2.55
C ALA A 58 -3.93 -0.18 1.57
N THR A 59 -3.86 -0.62 0.31
CA THR A 59 -4.87 -0.36 -0.73
C THR A 59 -5.28 -1.67 -1.39
N ALA A 60 -6.57 -1.82 -1.66
CA ALA A 60 -7.16 -3.04 -2.21
C ALA A 60 -8.41 -2.73 -3.03
N GLY A 61 -8.66 -3.49 -4.09
CA GLY A 61 -9.79 -3.23 -4.98
C GLY A 61 -10.05 -4.30 -6.03
N GLN A 62 -10.53 -3.84 -7.20
CA GLN A 62 -10.99 -4.71 -8.29
C GLN A 62 -9.88 -5.56 -8.92
N ASP A 63 -8.63 -5.08 -8.93
CA ASP A 63 -7.50 -5.80 -9.49
C ASP A 63 -7.04 -7.02 -8.67
N LYS A 64 -7.71 -7.32 -7.56
CA LYS A 64 -7.51 -8.51 -6.74
C LYS A 64 -6.15 -8.53 -6.02
N ILE A 65 -5.45 -7.40 -6.01
CA ILE A 65 -4.11 -7.26 -5.46
C ILE A 65 -4.19 -6.35 -4.22
N LEU A 66 -3.62 -6.82 -3.11
CA LEU A 66 -3.39 -5.99 -1.93
C LEU A 66 -2.01 -5.36 -2.04
N ARG A 67 -1.93 -4.03 -2.09
CA ARG A 67 -0.67 -3.27 -2.09
C ARG A 67 -0.45 -2.59 -0.75
N ILE A 68 0.78 -2.62 -0.28
CA ILE A 68 1.23 -1.93 0.93
C ILE A 68 2.23 -0.86 0.52
N TRP A 69 1.86 0.40 0.74
CA TRP A 69 2.69 1.57 0.53
C TRP A 69 3.34 1.98 1.83
N ILE A 70 4.52 2.60 1.73
CA ILE A 70 5.32 2.99 2.89
C ILE A 70 5.72 4.45 2.79
N ILE A 71 5.61 5.18 3.89
CA ILE A 71 6.12 6.55 3.98
C ILE A 71 7.62 6.54 3.78
N LYS A 72 8.14 7.48 2.98
CA LYS A 72 9.55 7.59 2.61
C LYS A 72 10.48 7.50 3.82
N ASP A 73 10.20 8.29 4.86
CA ASP A 73 11.02 8.35 6.09
C ASP A 73 11.02 7.04 6.89
N ALA A 74 10.00 6.19 6.71
CA ALA A 74 9.90 4.90 7.36
C ALA A 74 10.55 3.76 6.55
N PHE A 75 10.90 3.99 5.28
CA PHE A 75 11.32 2.94 4.35
C PHE A 75 12.46 2.09 4.89
N GLN A 76 13.56 2.74 5.30
CA GLN A 76 14.75 2.02 5.76
C GLN A 76 14.46 1.13 6.99
N VAL A 77 13.65 1.62 7.93
CA VAL A 77 13.31 0.89 9.16
C VAL A 77 12.59 -0.43 8.84
N PHE A 78 11.63 -0.40 7.92
CA PHE A 78 10.89 -1.60 7.53
C PHE A 78 11.67 -2.50 6.57
N GLN A 79 12.51 -1.92 5.72
CA GLN A 79 13.42 -2.68 4.86
C GLN A 79 14.40 -3.51 5.70
N ASP A 80 15.01 -2.92 6.74
CA ASP A 80 15.89 -3.63 7.66
C ASP A 80 15.16 -4.73 8.44
N MET A 81 13.93 -4.44 8.89
CA MET A 81 13.08 -5.42 9.57
C MET A 81 12.79 -6.64 8.69
N ARG A 82 12.46 -6.42 7.41
CA ARG A 82 12.25 -7.49 6.42
C ARG A 82 13.54 -8.27 6.16
N THR A 83 14.68 -7.60 6.03
CA THR A 83 15.97 -8.26 5.79
C THR A 83 16.36 -9.16 6.96
N LYS A 84 16.29 -8.65 8.21
CA LYS A 84 16.57 -9.44 9.42
C LYS A 84 15.69 -10.68 9.51
N TYR A 85 14.39 -10.50 9.28
CA TYR A 85 13.44 -11.60 9.32
C TYR A 85 13.74 -12.71 8.30
N ASN A 86 14.18 -12.34 7.09
CA ASN A 86 14.55 -13.31 6.06
C ASN A 86 15.91 -13.97 6.32
N ALA A 87 16.86 -13.26 6.95
CA ALA A 87 18.15 -13.82 7.36
C ALA A 87 17.99 -14.90 8.45
N ASP A 88 17.03 -14.72 9.36
CA ASP A 88 16.82 -15.60 10.52
C ASP A 88 15.91 -16.81 10.23
N LYS A 89 15.41 -16.96 9.00
CA LYS A 89 14.47 -18.02 8.60
C LYS A 89 15.17 -19.32 8.21
N VAL A 90 15.40 -20.16 9.21
CA VAL A 90 15.14 -21.62 9.18
C VAL A 90 13.66 -21.84 9.51
N SER A 91 12.86 -22.39 8.59
CA SER A 91 11.39 -22.41 8.69
C SER A 91 10.83 -23.44 9.70
N PRO A 92 9.78 -23.13 10.47
CA PRO A 92 8.81 -24.14 10.87
C PRO A 92 7.71 -24.20 9.81
N THR A 93 7.80 -25.23 8.95
CA THR A 93 6.78 -25.76 8.00
C THR A 93 6.12 -24.78 7.01
N PRO A 94 6.32 -24.96 5.69
CA PRO A 94 5.43 -24.39 4.69
C PRO A 94 4.05 -25.04 4.82
N SER A 95 2.99 -24.26 5.00
CA SER A 95 1.63 -24.76 4.74
C SER A 95 1.51 -25.06 3.24
N GLN A 96 0.72 -26.07 2.86
CA GLN A 96 0.57 -26.47 1.45
C GLN A 96 0.04 -25.35 0.55
N GLU A 97 -0.60 -24.32 1.11
CA GLU A 97 -1.05 -23.13 0.38
C GLU A 97 0.08 -22.18 -0.05
N SER A 98 1.26 -22.27 0.57
CA SER A 98 2.44 -21.47 0.21
C SER A 98 2.87 -21.70 -1.24
N LEU A 99 2.60 -22.87 -1.80
CA LEU A 99 2.99 -23.26 -3.16
C LEU A 99 2.20 -22.54 -4.26
N VAL A 100 0.98 -22.07 -3.95
CA VAL A 100 0.09 -21.45 -4.94
C VAL A 100 0.36 -19.94 -5.10
N SER A 101 1.00 -19.32 -4.10
CA SER A 101 1.33 -17.88 -4.11
C SER A 101 2.61 -17.50 -4.87
N HIS A 102 3.25 -18.44 -5.56
CA HIS A 102 4.50 -18.16 -6.30
C HIS A 102 4.33 -17.32 -7.58
N HIS A 103 3.11 -16.94 -7.96
CA HIS A 103 2.89 -15.88 -8.97
C HIS A 103 3.00 -14.47 -8.36
N SER A 104 4.10 -14.19 -7.65
CA SER A 104 4.55 -12.82 -7.47
C SER A 104 5.43 -12.47 -8.67
N TYR A 105 4.99 -11.55 -9.53
CA TYR A 105 5.88 -10.93 -10.51
C TYR A 105 7.14 -10.45 -9.77
N GLU A 106 8.29 -10.98 -10.16
CA GLU A 106 9.57 -10.48 -9.69
C GLU A 106 9.75 -9.05 -10.19
N ASN A 107 9.47 -8.05 -9.36
CA ASN A 107 10.25 -6.82 -9.38
C ASN A 107 11.37 -6.98 -8.34
N SER A 108 12.39 -7.75 -8.71
CA SER A 108 13.69 -7.79 -8.02
C SER A 108 14.54 -6.55 -8.37
N SER A 109 13.93 -5.36 -8.33
CA SER A 109 14.58 -4.08 -8.67
C SER A 109 14.73 -3.13 -7.47
N PHE A 110 14.68 -3.64 -6.24
CA PHE A 110 15.09 -2.85 -5.06
C PHE A 110 16.61 -2.88 -4.80
N GLY A 111 17.38 -3.61 -5.62
CA GLY A 111 18.84 -3.58 -5.61
C GLY A 111 19.36 -2.72 -6.75
N LYS A 112 19.97 -1.57 -6.41
CA LYS A 112 20.53 -0.52 -7.28
C LYS A 112 19.54 0.53 -7.78
N PHE A 113 19.15 1.42 -6.87
CA PHE A 113 18.98 2.82 -7.26
C PHE A 113 20.39 3.41 -7.48
N ASP A 114 20.94 3.22 -8.67
CA ASP A 114 22.01 4.10 -9.18
C ASP A 114 21.33 5.45 -9.48
N PRO A 115 21.81 6.59 -8.96
CA PRO A 115 21.18 7.88 -9.23
C PRO A 115 21.75 8.49 -10.51
N PRO A 116 20.96 8.55 -11.59
CA PRO A 116 21.02 9.70 -12.47
C PRO A 116 19.62 10.30 -12.53
N PHE A 117 19.07 10.68 -11.37
CA PHE A 117 17.85 11.45 -11.34
C PHE A 117 18.11 12.73 -10.56
N THR A 118 18.30 13.77 -11.34
CA THR A 118 18.38 15.18 -10.98
C THR A 118 17.43 15.53 -9.85
N GLU A 119 17.92 16.38 -8.95
CA GLU A 119 17.26 16.95 -7.76
C GLU A 119 16.02 17.81 -8.08
N GLU A 120 15.05 17.29 -8.83
CA GLU A 120 13.69 17.78 -8.75
C GLU A 120 13.11 17.18 -7.47
N LYS A 121 13.23 17.93 -6.37
CA LYS A 121 12.68 17.59 -5.04
C LYS A 121 11.16 17.46 -5.10
N GLY A 122 10.66 16.34 -5.63
CA GLY A 122 9.26 15.97 -5.50
C GLY A 122 8.93 15.80 -4.02
N ARG A 123 7.91 16.53 -3.54
CA ARG A 123 7.37 16.43 -2.16
C ARG A 123 6.55 15.14 -1.96
N TYR A 124 7.03 14.00 -2.44
CA TYR A 124 6.35 12.73 -2.26
C TYR A 124 6.46 12.25 -0.81
N ILE A 125 5.33 11.80 -0.26
CA ILE A 125 5.20 11.34 1.12
C ILE A 125 5.44 9.83 1.18
N PHE A 126 4.93 9.10 0.21
CA PHE A 126 5.10 7.66 0.07
C PHE A 126 6.24 7.34 -0.88
N MET A 127 6.85 6.18 -0.70
CA MET A 127 7.69 5.59 -1.74
C MET A 127 6.85 5.40 -3.02
N PRO A 128 7.42 5.70 -4.21
CA PRO A 128 6.67 5.64 -5.46
C PRO A 128 6.27 4.22 -5.86
N MET A 129 6.94 3.20 -5.31
CA MET A 129 6.62 1.79 -5.51
C MET A 129 6.08 1.17 -4.22
N PRO A 130 5.16 0.19 -4.32
CA PRO A 130 4.65 -0.50 -3.16
C PRO A 130 5.76 -1.31 -2.47
N PHE A 131 5.77 -1.29 -1.14
CA PHE A 131 6.66 -2.09 -0.30
C PHE A 131 6.34 -3.59 -0.38
N CYS A 132 5.05 -3.93 -0.43
CA CYS A 132 4.55 -5.28 -0.62
C CYS A 132 3.38 -5.30 -1.58
N THR A 133 3.30 -6.39 -2.35
CA THR A 133 2.21 -6.68 -3.27
C THR A 133 1.80 -8.13 -3.02
N TYR A 134 0.55 -8.34 -2.64
CA TYR A 134 0.01 -9.66 -2.32
C TYR A 134 -1.04 -10.05 -3.37
N SER A 135 -0.79 -11.20 -3.99
CA SER A 135 -1.67 -11.84 -4.97
C SER A 135 -2.16 -13.18 -4.42
N GLY A 136 -3.35 -13.60 -4.84
CA GLY A 136 -3.92 -14.90 -4.46
C GLY A 136 -5.44 -14.90 -4.36
N HIS A 137 -6.05 -13.74 -4.13
CA HIS A 137 -7.50 -13.61 -4.28
C HIS A 137 -7.90 -13.76 -5.75
N THR A 138 -9.04 -14.41 -5.98
CA THR A 138 -9.54 -14.68 -7.34
C THR A 138 -10.65 -13.73 -7.77
N SER A 139 -11.09 -12.86 -6.86
CA SER A 139 -12.08 -11.81 -7.09
C SER A 139 -11.72 -10.55 -6.29
N ASP A 140 -12.51 -9.49 -6.46
CA ASP A 140 -12.31 -8.17 -5.87
C ASP A 140 -12.04 -8.22 -4.36
N LEU A 141 -11.10 -7.42 -3.88
CA LEU A 141 -10.88 -7.24 -2.45
C LEU A 141 -11.79 -6.13 -1.94
N LEU A 142 -12.61 -6.47 -0.94
CA LEU A 142 -13.65 -5.58 -0.43
C LEU A 142 -13.20 -4.79 0.79
N ASP A 143 -12.40 -5.43 1.67
CA ASP A 143 -11.92 -4.78 2.89
C ASP A 143 -10.55 -5.31 3.32
N VAL A 144 -9.89 -4.51 4.15
CA VAL A 144 -8.57 -4.80 4.73
C VAL A 144 -8.58 -4.44 6.21
N SER A 145 -7.97 -5.27 7.03
CA SER A 145 -7.82 -5.02 8.47
C SER A 145 -6.38 -5.23 8.92
N TRP A 146 -5.86 -4.27 9.69
CA TRP A 146 -4.52 -4.31 10.27
C TRP A 146 -4.56 -4.78 11.72
N SER A 147 -3.58 -5.60 12.09
CA SER A 147 -3.21 -5.82 13.49
C SER A 147 -2.14 -4.84 13.96
N LYS A 148 -1.91 -4.76 15.27
CA LYS A 148 -0.81 -3.99 15.87
C LYS A 148 0.58 -4.51 15.50
N ASN A 149 0.68 -5.77 15.10
CA ASN A 149 1.94 -6.47 14.79
C ASN A 149 2.10 -6.70 13.29
N TYR A 150 1.53 -5.83 12.46
CA TYR A 150 1.70 -5.85 10.99
C TYR A 150 1.18 -7.09 10.25
N PHE A 151 0.40 -7.94 10.92
CA PHE A 151 -0.50 -8.86 10.21
C PHE A 151 -1.64 -8.09 9.56
N ILE A 152 -2.04 -8.56 8.40
CA ILE A 152 -3.10 -7.98 7.58
C ILE A 152 -4.09 -9.08 7.21
N LEU A 153 -5.38 -8.81 7.35
CA LEU A 153 -6.44 -9.63 6.78
C LEU A 153 -7.04 -8.91 5.57
N SER A 154 -7.28 -9.63 4.49
CA SER A 154 -8.05 -9.16 3.32
C SER A 154 -9.26 -10.05 3.11
N SER A 155 -10.42 -9.44 2.85
CA SER A 155 -11.65 -10.14 2.49
C SER A 155 -12.00 -9.90 1.02
N SER A 156 -12.56 -10.90 0.34
CA SER A 156 -12.82 -10.84 -1.10
C SER A 156 -14.18 -11.43 -1.48
N MET A 157 -14.68 -11.02 -2.65
CA MET A 157 -15.82 -11.66 -3.32
C MET A 157 -15.57 -13.13 -3.70
N ASP A 158 -14.32 -13.60 -3.65
CA ASP A 158 -14.00 -15.02 -3.83
C ASP A 158 -14.41 -15.90 -2.64
N LYS A 159 -15.06 -15.30 -1.63
CA LYS A 159 -15.59 -15.93 -0.42
C LYS A 159 -14.50 -16.38 0.56
N THR A 160 -13.27 -15.88 0.41
CA THR A 160 -12.16 -16.19 1.31
C THR A 160 -11.68 -14.97 2.08
N VAL A 161 -11.04 -15.24 3.21
CA VAL A 161 -10.20 -14.26 3.92
C VAL A 161 -8.76 -14.74 3.90
N ARG A 162 -7.82 -13.87 3.56
CA ARG A 162 -6.39 -14.20 3.55
C ARG A 162 -5.62 -13.43 4.60
N LEU A 163 -4.67 -14.13 5.25
CA LEU A 163 -3.75 -13.58 6.25
C LEU A 163 -2.37 -13.34 5.64
N TRP A 164 -1.85 -12.14 5.86
CA TRP A 164 -0.55 -11.69 5.36
C TRP A 164 0.28 -11.08 6.48
N HIS A 165 1.58 -10.92 6.24
CA HIS A 165 2.47 -10.17 7.12
C HIS A 165 3.54 -9.45 6.28
N ILE A 166 3.79 -8.16 6.56
CA ILE A 166 4.64 -7.28 5.73
C ILE A 166 6.08 -7.77 5.49
N SER A 167 6.61 -8.61 6.38
CA SER A 167 7.96 -9.16 6.25
C SER A 167 8.04 -10.33 5.26
N ARG A 168 6.89 -10.92 4.92
CA ARG A 168 6.77 -12.10 4.07
C ARG A 168 6.04 -11.74 2.79
N LYS A 169 6.35 -12.45 1.71
CA LYS A 169 5.66 -12.32 0.42
C LYS A 169 4.50 -13.31 0.27
N GLU A 170 4.59 -14.45 0.95
CA GLU A 170 3.62 -15.54 0.90
C GLU A 170 2.33 -15.21 1.68
N CYS A 171 1.23 -15.82 1.24
CA CYS A 171 0.01 -15.93 2.03
C CYS A 171 0.27 -16.87 3.22
N LEU A 172 -0.11 -16.46 4.43
CA LEU A 172 0.10 -17.27 5.63
C LEU A 172 -1.03 -18.29 5.83
N CYS A 173 -2.26 -17.88 5.54
CA CYS A 173 -3.44 -18.71 5.71
C CYS A 173 -4.58 -18.16 4.86
N CYS A 174 -5.37 -19.05 4.26
CA CYS A 174 -6.68 -18.78 3.69
C CYS A 174 -7.76 -19.39 4.60
N PHE A 175 -8.80 -18.62 4.90
CA PHE A 175 -9.99 -19.05 5.63
C PHE A 175 -11.20 -19.10 4.71
#